data_AF-A0A522LTZ4-F1
#
_entry.id   AF-A0A522LTZ4-F1
#
_cell.length_a   1.000
_cell.length_b   1.000
_cell.length_c   1.000
_cell.angle_alpha   90.00
_cell.angle_beta   90.00
_cell.angle_gamma   90.00
#
_symmetry.space_group_name_H-M   'P 1'
#
loop_
_entity.id
_entity.type
_entity.pdbx_description
1 polymer ?
#
loop_
_entity_poly.entity_id
_entity_poly.type
_entity_poly.pdbx_seq_one_letter_code
_entity_poly.pdbx_strand_id
1 'polypeptide(L)'
;MPDMTWLFVAKVAVSALVIVAATEVAKRSPFWGALLIALPLTSVLAMSWLYAETRDNALLTQFARDIFVLVPVSLVFFLPFWLEKKTQFGFLANMALGLVLLAAAVLGLKRFIS
;
A
#
# COMPACT_ATOMS: atom_id res chain seq x y z
N MET A 1 -19.93 -11.93 -22.45
CA MET A 1 -18.94 -12.10 -21.37
C MET A 1 -19.41 -11.37 -20.11
N PRO A 2 -20.45 -11.85 -19.40
CA PRO A 2 -20.98 -11.23 -18.17
C PRO A 2 -20.16 -11.60 -16.91
N ASP A 3 -19.33 -12.64 -17.01
CA ASP A 3 -18.53 -13.28 -15.97
C ASP A 3 -17.30 -12.46 -15.54
N MET A 4 -16.63 -11.77 -16.47
CA MET A 4 -15.51 -10.87 -16.13
C MET A 4 -15.96 -9.63 -15.35
N THR A 5 -17.18 -9.14 -15.60
CA THR A 5 -17.72 -7.94 -14.95
C THR A 5 -17.99 -8.18 -13.46
N TRP A 6 -18.50 -9.35 -13.09
CA TRP A 6 -18.79 -9.67 -11.68
C TRP A 6 -17.54 -9.90 -10.86
N LEU A 7 -16.52 -10.55 -11.43
CA LEU A 7 -15.22 -10.65 -10.76
C LEU A 7 -14.59 -9.27 -10.57
N PHE A 8 -14.67 -8.39 -11.57
CA PHE A 8 -14.18 -7.02 -11.45
C PHE A 8 -14.91 -6.23 -10.36
N VAL A 9 -16.24 -6.29 -10.34
CA VAL A 9 -17.06 -5.64 -9.29
C VAL A 9 -16.69 -6.18 -7.91
N ALA A 10 -16.49 -7.49 -7.76
CA ALA A 10 -16.06 -8.09 -6.50
C ALA A 10 -14.68 -7.58 -6.05
N LYS A 11 -13.70 -7.48 -6.96
CA LYS A 11 -12.37 -6.92 -6.66
C LYS A 11 -12.46 -5.49 -6.13
N VAL A 12 -13.28 -4.66 -6.79
CA VAL A 12 -13.50 -3.27 -6.38
C VAL A 12 -14.19 -3.21 -5.02
N ALA A 13 -15.27 -3.97 -4.82
CA ALA A 13 -16.02 -3.98 -3.58
C ALA A 13 -15.17 -4.42 -2.38
N VAL A 14 -14.42 -5.52 -2.52
CA VAL A 14 -13.53 -6.02 -1.45
C VAL A 14 -12.42 -5.01 -1.14
N SER A 15 -11.81 -4.41 -2.16
CA SER A 15 -10.76 -3.40 -1.97
C SER A 15 -11.29 -2.15 -1.25
N ALA A 16 -12.47 -1.67 -1.65
CA ALA A 16 -13.13 -0.54 -1.01
C ALA A 16 -13.50 -0.84 0.45
N LEU A 17 -14.00 -2.05 0.73
CA LEU A 17 -14.33 -2.48 2.09
C LEU A 17 -13.11 -2.50 3.01
N VAL A 18 -11.94 -2.92 2.53
CA VAL A 18 -10.70 -2.86 3.33
C VAL A 18 -10.36 -1.43 3.73
N ILE A 19 -10.43 -0.48 2.79
CA ILE A 19 -10.15 0.93 3.05
C ILE A 19 -11.18 1.50 4.04
N VAL A 20 -12.47 1.28 3.80
CA VAL A 20 -13.55 1.75 4.67
C VAL A 20 -13.38 1.17 6.08
N ALA A 21 -13.20 -0.14 6.21
CA ALA A 21 -13.01 -0.78 7.51
C ALA A 21 -11.80 -0.20 8.27
N ALA A 22 -10.67 -0.04 7.59
CA ALA A 22 -9.48 0.55 8.20
C ALA A 22 -9.71 1.98 8.71
N THR A 23 -10.38 2.82 7.89
CA THR A 23 -10.67 4.21 8.28
C THR A 23 -11.70 4.30 9.42
N GLU A 24 -12.75 3.47 9.41
CA GLU A 24 -13.76 3.45 10.46
C GLU A 24 -13.20 2.93 11.80
N VAL A 25 -12.33 1.91 11.74
CA VAL A 25 -11.62 1.44 12.93
C VAL A 25 -10.67 2.53 13.45
N ALA A 26 -9.93 3.22 12.58
CA ALA A 26 -9.02 4.29 12.99
C ALA A 26 -9.73 5.45 13.72
N LYS A 27 -10.95 5.80 13.31
CA LYS A 27 -11.78 6.83 13.97
C LYS A 27 -12.14 6.45 15.41
N ARG A 28 -12.33 5.16 15.70
CA ARG A 28 -12.70 4.66 17.03
C ARG A 28 -11.48 4.27 17.87
N SER A 29 -10.47 3.70 17.24
CA SER A 29 -9.21 3.30 17.86
C SER A 29 -8.04 3.50 16.89
N PRO A 30 -7.25 4.57 17.05
CA PRO A 30 -6.15 4.89 16.14
C PRO A 30 -5.11 3.78 16.02
N PHE A 31 -4.80 3.08 17.11
CA PHE A 31 -3.82 1.99 17.10
C PHE A 31 -4.30 0.81 16.25
N TRP A 32 -5.54 0.34 16.45
CA TRP A 32 -6.09 -0.78 15.68
C TRP A 32 -6.30 -0.41 14.21
N GLY A 33 -6.67 0.85 13.92
CA GLY A 33 -6.75 1.34 12.55
C GLY A 33 -5.39 1.35 11.86
N ALA A 34 -4.34 1.83 12.56
CA ALA A 34 -2.98 1.80 12.04
C ALA A 34 -2.48 0.37 11.81
N LEU A 35 -2.80 -0.57 12.72
CA LEU A 35 -2.46 -1.98 12.53
C LEU A 35 -3.12 -2.57 11.28
N LEU A 36 -4.42 -2.33 11.07
CA LEU A 36 -5.11 -2.79 9.86
C LEU A 36 -4.50 -2.24 8.57
N ILE A 37 -4.07 -0.98 8.57
CA ILE A 37 -3.39 -0.36 7.42
C ILE A 37 -1.98 -0.93 7.23
N ALA A 38 -1.27 -1.24 8.32
CA ALA A 38 0.08 -1.78 8.27
C ALA A 38 0.13 -3.26 7.83
N LEU A 39 -0.97 -4.01 7.98
CA LEU A 39 -1.08 -5.35 7.44
C LEU A 39 -1.01 -5.30 5.90
N PRO A 40 -0.35 -6.29 5.24
CA PRO A 40 -0.21 -6.34 3.79
C PRO A 40 -1.51 -6.80 3.10
N LEU A 41 -2.67 -6.26 3.48
CA LEU A 41 -3.99 -6.68 2.99
C LEU A 41 -4.13 -6.44 1.48
N THR A 42 -3.68 -5.28 1.01
CA THR A 42 -3.68 -4.93 -0.42
C THR A 42 -2.77 -5.87 -1.21
N SER A 43 -1.60 -6.21 -0.69
CA SER A 43 -0.68 -7.18 -1.29
C SER A 43 -1.31 -8.57 -1.36
N VAL A 44 -1.91 -9.05 -0.26
CA VAL A 44 -2.60 -10.36 -0.21
C VAL A 44 -3.72 -10.42 -1.25
N LEU A 45 -4.55 -9.37 -1.32
CA LEU A 45 -5.62 -9.30 -2.31
C LEU A 45 -5.06 -9.29 -3.73
N ALA A 46 -4.11 -8.40 -4.05
CA ALA A 46 -3.52 -8.29 -5.38
C ALA A 46 -2.87 -9.61 -5.82
N MET A 47 -2.10 -10.26 -4.93
CA MET A 47 -1.48 -11.56 -5.17
C MET A 47 -2.51 -12.67 -5.41
N SER A 48 -3.59 -12.69 -4.61
CA SER A 48 -4.66 -13.69 -4.75
C SER A 48 -5.36 -13.56 -6.11
N TRP A 49 -5.70 -12.34 -6.52
CA TRP A 49 -6.32 -12.09 -7.82
C TRP A 49 -5.37 -12.39 -8.97
N LEU A 50 -4.11 -11.96 -8.87
CA LEU A 50 -3.10 -12.22 -9.89
C LEU A 50 -2.89 -13.71 -10.10
N TYR A 51 -2.79 -14.49 -9.02
CA TYR A 51 -2.67 -15.93 -9.10
C TYR A 51 -3.94 -16.58 -9.66
N ALA A 52 -5.12 -16.12 -9.25
CA ALA A 52 -6.39 -16.65 -9.75
C ALA A 52 -6.51 -16.51 -11.28
N GLU A 53 -6.02 -15.41 -11.85
CA GLU A 53 -6.10 -15.08 -13.27
C GLU A 53 -4.98 -15.71 -14.11
N THR A 54 -3.75 -15.73 -13.58
CA THR A 54 -2.57 -16.14 -14.36
C THR A 54 -2.13 -17.57 -14.10
N ARG A 55 -2.41 -18.10 -12.89
CA ARG A 55 -1.86 -19.36 -12.37
C ARG A 55 -0.33 -19.45 -12.46
N ASP A 56 0.35 -18.30 -12.54
CA ASP A 56 1.80 -18.23 -12.73
C ASP A 56 2.52 -18.05 -11.39
N ASN A 57 3.16 -19.13 -10.92
CA ASN A 57 3.92 -19.13 -9.68
C ASN A 57 5.21 -18.32 -9.75
N ALA A 58 5.84 -18.23 -10.93
CA ALA A 58 7.07 -17.46 -11.12
C ALA A 58 6.77 -15.95 -11.03
N LEU A 59 5.70 -15.50 -11.71
CA LEU A 59 5.19 -14.15 -11.61
C LEU A 59 4.81 -13.79 -10.17
N LEU A 60 4.09 -14.67 -9.48
CA LEU A 60 3.68 -14.45 -8.09
C LEU A 60 4.88 -14.34 -7.15
N THR A 61 5.89 -15.20 -7.33
CA THR A 61 7.11 -15.19 -6.52
C THR A 61 7.92 -13.93 -6.74
N GLN A 62 8.05 -13.48 -7.99
CA GLN A 62 8.72 -12.23 -8.31
C GLN A 62 7.97 -11.04 -7.69
N PHE A 63 6.64 -11.00 -7.85
CA PHE A 63 5.82 -9.93 -7.28
C PHE A 63 5.92 -9.86 -5.76
N ALA A 64 5.92 -11.00 -5.07
CA ALA A 64 6.11 -11.06 -3.62
C ALA A 64 7.50 -10.54 -3.18
N ARG A 65 8.56 -10.88 -3.94
CA ARG A 65 9.92 -10.39 -3.69
C ARG A 65 10.01 -8.87 -3.89
N ASP A 66 9.39 -8.35 -4.94
CA ASP A 66 9.37 -6.91 -5.21
C ASP A 66 8.62 -6.15 -4.10
N ILE A 67 7.47 -6.66 -3.65
CA ILE A 67 6.73 -6.10 -2.50
C ILE A 67 7.61 -6.12 -1.24
N PHE A 68 8.31 -7.22 -0.96
CA PHE A 68 9.17 -7.35 0.22
C PHE A 68 10.26 -6.28 0.28
N VAL A 69 10.85 -5.92 -0.86
CA VAL A 69 11.87 -4.85 -0.94
C VAL A 69 11.24 -3.46 -0.91
N LEU A 70 10.12 -3.26 -1.61
CA LEU A 70 9.48 -1.96 -1.75
C LEU A 70 8.74 -1.50 -0.49
N VAL A 71 8.22 -2.41 0.33
CA VAL A 71 7.50 -2.04 1.56
C VAL A 71 8.41 -1.28 2.54
N PRO A 72 9.60 -1.76 2.92
CA PRO A 72 10.54 -0.98 3.75
C PRO A 72 10.92 0.37 3.12
N VAL A 73 11.15 0.41 1.81
CA VAL A 73 11.45 1.66 1.10
C VAL A 73 10.29 2.63 1.19
N SER A 74 9.05 2.15 1.14
CA SER A 74 7.88 3.01 1.22
C SER A 74 7.68 3.65 2.59
N LEU A 75 8.31 3.12 3.65
CA LEU A 75 8.20 3.69 5.00
C LEU A 75 8.75 5.12 5.09
N VAL A 76 9.64 5.53 4.18
CA VAL A 76 10.16 6.91 4.13
C VAL A 76 9.06 7.96 3.94
N PHE A 77 7.91 7.56 3.34
CA PHE A 77 6.73 8.41 3.20
C PHE A 77 6.23 8.95 4.55
N PHE A 78 6.33 8.15 5.62
CA PHE A 78 5.82 8.52 6.95
C PHE A 78 6.77 9.45 7.72
N LEU A 79 7.98 9.70 7.23
CA LEU A 79 9.01 10.46 7.95
C LEU A 79 8.58 11.90 8.29
N PRO A 80 7.97 12.69 7.37
CA PRO A 80 7.50 14.04 7.70
C PRO A 80 6.43 14.04 8.80
N PHE A 81 5.49 13.07 8.74
CA PHE A 81 4.46 12.92 9.77
C PHE A 81 5.04 12.55 11.14
N TRP A 82 6.08 11.72 11.18
CA TRP A 82 6.78 11.38 12.43
C TRP A 82 7.50 12.59 13.04
N LEU A 83 8.00 13.49 12.20
CA LEU A 83 8.69 14.72 12.61
C LEU A 83 7.76 15.90 12.88
N GLU A 84 6.45 15.75 12.68
CA GLU A 84 5.49 16.85 12.73
C GLU A 84 5.51 17.64 14.05
N LYS A 85 5.77 16.97 15.18
CA LYS A 85 5.91 17.64 16.49
C LYS A 85 7.01 18.71 16.53
N LYS A 86 8.00 18.63 15.62
CA LYS A 86 9.11 19.57 15.50
C LYS A 86 8.92 20.56 14.35
N THR A 87 8.37 20.11 13.22
CA THR A 87 8.26 20.92 12.00
C THR A 87 6.98 21.76 11.93
N GLN A 88 5.88 21.27 12.49
CA GLN A 88 4.57 21.94 12.50
C GLN A 88 4.11 22.36 11.08
N PHE A 89 4.38 21.54 10.07
CA PHE A 89 4.07 21.87 8.68
C PHE A 89 2.60 21.65 8.33
N GLY A 90 1.87 20.90 9.15
CA GLY A 90 0.49 20.52 8.88
C GLY A 90 0.37 19.36 7.88
N PHE A 91 -0.85 18.85 7.74
CA PHE A 91 -1.13 17.63 7.01
C PHE A 91 -0.76 17.69 5.52
N LEU A 92 -1.17 18.74 4.80
CA LEU A 92 -0.96 18.84 3.35
C LEU A 92 0.52 18.92 2.97
N ALA A 93 1.31 19.68 3.73
CA ALA A 93 2.74 19.79 3.51
C ALA A 93 3.46 18.47 3.82
N ASN A 94 3.13 17.80 4.92
CA ASN A 94 3.69 16.48 5.23
C ASN A 94 3.32 15.43 4.19
N MET A 95 2.11 15.47 3.66
CA MET A 95 1.67 14.60 2.56
C MET A 95 2.51 14.83 1.30
N ALA A 96 2.66 16.08 0.87
CA ALA A 96 3.46 16.41 -0.31
C ALA A 96 4.93 16.01 -0.14
N LEU A 97 5.54 16.34 1.00
CA LEU A 97 6.92 15.95 1.32
C LEU A 97 7.09 14.43 1.36
N GLY A 98 6.15 13.71 1.97
CA GLY A 98 6.16 12.25 2.04
C GLY A 98 6.15 11.62 0.65
N LEU A 99 5.30 12.12 -0.25
CA LEU A 99 5.24 11.65 -1.65
C LEU A 99 6.54 11.94 -2.41
N VAL A 100 7.14 13.12 -2.21
CA VAL A 100 8.44 13.47 -2.83
C VAL A 100 9.55 12.55 -2.34
N LEU A 101 9.62 12.31 -1.02
CA LEU A 101 10.61 11.40 -0.42
C LEU A 101 10.44 9.97 -0.92
N LEU A 102 9.19 9.49 -0.99
CA LEU A 102 8.88 8.17 -1.53
C LEU A 102 9.35 8.03 -2.97
N ALA A 103 9.00 8.98 -3.83
CA ALA A 103 9.42 8.96 -5.24
C ALA A 103 10.95 8.98 -5.37
N ALA A 104 11.64 9.83 -4.61
CA ALA A 104 13.10 9.90 -4.61
C ALA A 104 13.73 8.56 -4.15
N ALA A 105 13.20 7.94 -3.10
CA ALA A 105 13.69 6.67 -2.58
C ALA A 105 13.50 5.51 -3.57
N VAL A 106 12.33 5.42 -4.22
CA VAL A 106 12.05 4.42 -5.26
C VAL A 106 12.96 4.62 -6.47
N LEU A 107 13.17 5.86 -6.91
CA LEU A 107 14.09 6.17 -8.02
C LEU A 107 15.54 5.84 -7.65
N GLY A 108 15.96 6.13 -6.42
CA GLY A 108 17.26 5.74 -5.88
C GLY A 108 17.44 4.22 -5.91
N LEU A 109 16.51 3.47 -5.31
CA LEU A 109 16.54 2.01 -5.29
C LEU A 109 16.64 1.43 -6.70
N LYS A 110 15.81 1.91 -7.63
CA LYS A 110 15.82 1.45 -9.03
C LYS A 110 17.20 1.64 -9.66
N ARG A 111 17.87 2.78 -9.43
CA ARG A 111 19.22 3.04 -9.94
C ARG A 111 20.31 2.15 -9.33
N PHE A 112 20.12 1.65 -8.10
CA PHE A 112 21.07 0.74 -7.46
C PHE A 112 20.91 -0.73 -7.88
N ILE A 113 19.69 -1.13 -8.27
CA ILE A 113 19.36 -2.51 -8.67
C ILE A 113 19.48 -2.73 -10.19
N SER A 114 19.36 -1.66 -10.99
CA SER A 114 19.54 -1.69 -12.46
C SER A 114 21.02 -1.62 -12.84
#